data_AF-A0A952J1C1-F1
#
_entry.id   AF-A0A952J1C1-F1
#
_cell.length_a   1.000
_cell.length_b   1.000
_cell.length_c   1.000
_cell.angle_alpha   90.00
_cell.angle_beta   90.00
_cell.angle_gamma   90.00
#
_symmetry.space_group_name_H-M   'P 1'
#
loop_
_entity.id
_entity.type
_entity.pdbx_description
1 polymer ?
#
loop_
_entity_poly.entity_id
_entity_poly.type
_entity_poly.pdbx_seq_one_letter_code
_entity_poly.pdbx_strand_id
1 'polypeptide(L)'
;MSELQLSAKLVADIQALLKNHDPASDDPGVTSQYLCAVVGFLLGQQDMPEQQKSEVLEQLSAFMKHVTDDVESQRQQASQPPTPPQQEAFGIWKPKT
;
A
#
# COMPACT_ATOMS: atom_id res chain seq x y z
N MET A 1 -14.61 -11.38 -1.64
CA MET A 1 -13.17 -11.06 -1.58
C MET A 1 -13.05 -9.91 -0.60
N SER A 2 -12.66 -10.16 0.65
CA SER A 2 -12.45 -9.07 1.61
C SER A 2 -11.23 -8.30 1.14
N GLU A 3 -11.42 -7.04 0.71
CA GLU A 3 -10.30 -6.12 0.51
C GLU A 3 -9.47 -6.11 1.79
N LEU A 4 -8.18 -6.37 1.63
CA LEU A 4 -7.24 -6.41 2.73
C LEU A 4 -7.07 -4.97 3.24
N GLN A 5 -7.88 -4.57 4.22
CA GLN A 5 -7.75 -3.26 4.86
C GLN A 5 -6.57 -3.32 5.83
N LEU A 6 -5.38 -3.00 5.32
CA LEU A 6 -4.19 -2.77 6.12
C LEU A 6 -4.43 -1.56 7.02
N SER A 7 -4.85 -1.81 8.26
CA SER A 7 -4.98 -0.73 9.23
C SER A 7 -3.60 -0.14 9.52
N ALA A 8 -3.49 1.19 9.52
CA ALA A 8 -2.25 1.88 9.85
C ALA A 8 -1.69 1.45 11.22
N LYS A 9 -2.58 1.10 12.16
CA LYS A 9 -2.21 0.56 13.46
C LYS A 9 -1.47 -0.78 13.35
N LEU A 10 -1.97 -1.72 12.54
CA LEU A 10 -1.33 -3.02 12.35
C LEU A 10 0.08 -2.86 11.76
N VAL A 11 0.24 -1.97 10.77
CA VAL A 11 1.55 -1.66 10.18
C VAL A 11 2.51 -1.10 11.23
N ALA A 12 2.05 -0.15 12.04
CA ALA A 12 2.85 0.47 13.09
C ALA A 12 3.25 -0.55 14.17
N ASP A 13 2.34 -1.42 14.60
CA ASP A 13 2.61 -2.46 15.60
C ASP A 13 3.67 -3.45 15.08
N ILE A 14 3.59 -3.84 13.82
CA ILE A 14 4.56 -4.74 13.16
C ILE A 14 5.93 -4.07 13.05
N GLN A 15 5.99 -2.80 12.63
CA GLN A 15 7.26 -2.05 12.56
C GLN A 15 7.91 -1.92 13.93
N ALA A 16 7.13 -1.63 14.97
CA ALA A 16 7.64 -1.54 16.34
C ALA A 16 8.17 -2.88 16.84
N LEU A 17 7.49 -3.99 16.54
CA LEU A 17 7.95 -5.32 16.87
C LEU A 17 9.29 -5.63 16.18
N LEU A 18 9.39 -5.39 14.87
CA LEU A 18 10.63 -5.62 14.13
C LEU A 18 11.78 -4.78 14.68
N LYS A 19 11.53 -3.52 15.03
CA LYS A 19 12.53 -2.62 15.59
C LYS A 19 13.07 -3.10 16.94
N ASN A 20 12.24 -3.76 17.74
CA ASN A 20 12.68 -4.38 18.99
C ASN A 20 13.63 -5.56 18.77
N HIS A 21 13.53 -6.24 17.64
CA HIS A 21 14.39 -7.37 17.28
C HIS A 21 15.65 -6.93 16.52
N ASP A 22 15.52 -5.96 15.62
CA ASP A 22 16.62 -5.39 14.84
C ASP A 22 16.40 -3.88 14.66
N PRO A 23 17.23 -3.01 15.29
CA PRO A 23 17.15 -1.57 15.10
C PRO A 23 17.30 -1.12 13.64
N ALA A 24 17.97 -1.91 12.78
CA ALA A 24 18.10 -1.59 11.37
C ALA A 24 16.76 -1.69 10.60
N SER A 25 15.73 -2.33 11.19
CA SER A 25 14.39 -2.39 10.61
C SER A 25 13.65 -1.04 10.63
N ASP A 26 14.21 0.02 11.23
CA ASP A 26 13.68 1.38 11.10
C ASP A 26 13.70 1.86 9.63
N ASP A 27 14.59 1.29 8.81
CA ASP A 27 14.56 1.45 7.36
C ASP A 27 13.37 0.69 6.75
N PRO A 28 12.49 1.35 5.97
CA PRO A 28 11.35 0.70 5.32
C PRO A 28 11.72 -0.46 4.40
N GLY A 29 12.89 -0.41 3.76
CA GLY A 29 13.39 -1.47 2.90
C GLY A 29 13.79 -2.71 3.69
N VAL A 30 14.43 -2.53 4.85
CA VAL A 30 14.76 -3.63 5.78
C VAL A 30 13.50 -4.24 6.38
N THR A 31 12.55 -3.42 6.84
CA THR A 31 11.23 -3.91 7.31
C THR A 31 10.53 -4.76 6.24
N SER A 32 10.51 -4.29 4.99
CA SER A 32 9.87 -5.03 3.88
C SER A 32 10.54 -6.37 3.63
N GLN A 33 11.88 -6.44 3.69
CA GLN A 33 12.63 -7.70 3.57
C GLN A 33 12.28 -8.69 4.68
N TYR A 34 12.17 -8.23 5.93
CA TYR A 34 11.75 -9.07 7.06
C TYR A 34 10.35 -9.66 6.83
N LEU A 35 9.40 -8.86 6.36
CA LEU A 35 8.05 -9.33 6.08
C LEU A 35 8.03 -10.38 4.96
N CYS A 36 8.78 -10.16 3.88
CA CYS A 36 8.95 -11.16 2.82
C CYS A 36 9.59 -12.46 3.34
N ALA A 37 10.62 -12.34 4.19
CA ALA A 37 11.28 -13.49 4.79
C ALA A 37 10.33 -14.30 5.71
N VAL A 38 9.49 -13.62 6.50
CA VAL A 38 8.47 -14.27 7.34
C VAL A 38 7.48 -15.05 6.47
N VAL A 39 6.99 -14.45 5.39
CA VAL A 39 6.09 -15.13 4.44
C VAL A 39 6.77 -16.36 3.83
N GLY A 40 8.00 -16.22 3.34
CA GLY A 40 8.77 -17.32 2.76
C GLY A 40 9.02 -18.45 3.77
N PHE A 41 9.33 -18.11 5.02
CA PHE A 41 9.54 -19.08 6.10
C PHE A 41 8.26 -19.85 6.44
N LEU A 42 7.12 -19.17 6.58
CA LEU A 42 5.83 -19.80 6.84
C LEU A 42 5.42 -20.75 5.71
N LEU A 43 5.63 -20.33 4.46
CA LEU A 43 5.35 -21.14 3.28
C LEU A 43 6.29 -22.34 3.16
N GLY A 44 7.58 -22.15 3.48
CA GLY A 44 8.60 -23.19 3.47
C GLY A 44 8.27 -24.34 4.41
N GLN A 45 7.67 -24.05 5.57
CA GLN A 45 7.24 -25.03 6.57
C GLN A 45 6.00 -25.84 6.18
N GLN A 46 5.25 -25.42 5.16
CA GLN A 46 4.07 -26.19 4.73
C GLN A 46 4.49 -27.47 4.01
N ASP A 47 3.78 -28.55 4.32
CA ASP A 47 3.88 -29.80 3.58
C ASP A 47 3.01 -29.72 2.32
N MET A 48 3.63 -29.30 1.22
CA MET A 48 2.98 -29.18 -0.08
C MET A 48 3.98 -29.37 -1.22
N PRO A 49 3.53 -29.80 -2.41
CA PRO A 49 4.38 -29.96 -3.57
C PRO A 49 5.10 -28.66 -3.96
N GLU A 50 6.34 -28.78 -4.41
CA GLU A 50 7.18 -27.63 -4.80
C GLU A 50 6.50 -26.73 -5.83
N GLN A 51 5.83 -27.33 -6.82
CA GLN A 51 5.10 -26.58 -7.85
C GLN A 51 3.98 -25.71 -7.24
N GLN A 52 3.25 -26.23 -6.26
CA GLN A 52 2.21 -25.48 -5.57
C GLN A 52 2.80 -24.34 -4.73
N LYS A 53 3.98 -24.54 -4.12
CA LYS A 53 4.72 -23.46 -3.42
C LYS A 53 5.07 -22.33 -4.39
N SER A 54 5.58 -22.68 -5.57
CA SER A 54 5.95 -21.70 -6.61
C SER A 54 4.74 -20.88 -7.07
N GLU A 55 3.62 -21.54 -7.35
CA GLU A 55 2.38 -20.87 -7.76
C GLU A 55 1.89 -19.88 -6.69
N VAL A 56 1.95 -20.25 -5.41
CA VAL A 56 1.57 -19.34 -4.31
C VAL A 56 2.52 -18.14 -4.23
N LEU A 57 3.84 -18.35 -4.39
CA LEU A 57 4.81 -17.24 -4.40
C LEU A 57 4.57 -16.27 -5.55
N GLU A 58 4.24 -16.77 -6.74
CA GLU A 58 3.89 -15.94 -7.90
C GLU A 58 2.64 -15.10 -7.63
N GLN A 59 1.58 -15.72 -7.07
CA GLN A 59 0.35 -15.02 -6.70
C GLN A 59 0.60 -13.95 -5.63
N LEU A 60 1.41 -14.25 -4.61
CA LEU A 60 1.78 -13.29 -3.58
C LEU A 60 2.60 -12.13 -4.14
N SER A 61 3.52 -12.39 -5.07
CA SER A 61 4.30 -11.37 -5.75
C SER A 61 3.40 -10.42 -6.57
N ALA A 62 2.47 -10.99 -7.34
CA ALA A 62 1.49 -10.21 -8.10
C ALA A 62 0.59 -9.37 -7.17
N PHE A 63 0.15 -9.95 -6.04
CA PHE A 63 -0.65 -9.25 -5.04
C PHE A 63 0.12 -8.09 -4.39
N MET A 64 1.37 -8.32 -3.96
CA MET A 64 2.22 -7.27 -3.39
C MET A 64 2.44 -6.10 -4.36
N LYS A 65 2.64 -6.41 -5.65
CA LYS A 65 2.74 -5.38 -6.69
C LYS A 65 1.45 -4.56 -6.78
N HIS A 66 0.29 -5.22 -6.83
CA HIS A 66 -0.99 -4.54 -6.89
C HIS A 66 -1.24 -3.63 -5.69
N VAL A 67 -0.93 -4.08 -4.46
CA VAL A 67 -1.05 -3.27 -3.24
C VAL A 67 -0.11 -2.05 -3.29
N THR A 68 1.11 -2.21 -3.82
CA THR A 68 2.04 -1.10 -3.98
C THR A 68 1.49 -0.05 -4.95
N ASP A 69 1.03 -0.50 -6.12
CA ASP A 69 0.44 0.38 -7.15
C ASP A 69 -0.82 1.12 -6.61
N ASP A 70 -1.63 0.46 -5.79
CA ASP A 70 -2.83 1.05 -5.17
C ASP A 70 -2.47 2.12 -4.13
N VAL A 71 -1.51 1.85 -3.24
CA VAL A 71 -1.03 2.83 -2.24
C VAL A 71 -0.42 4.06 -2.94
N GLU A 72 0.35 3.86 -4.00
CA GLU A 72 0.89 4.97 -4.79
C GLU A 72 -0.22 5.80 -5.45
N SER A 73 -1.21 5.13 -6.04
CA SER A 73 -2.36 5.77 -6.69
C SER A 73 -3.18 6.61 -5.70
N GLN A 74 -3.45 6.08 -4.50
CA GLN A 74 -4.14 6.80 -3.43
C GLN A 74 -3.34 8.02 -2.97
N ARG A 75 -2.00 7.89 -2.86
CA ARG A 75 -1.13 9.01 -2.49
C ARG A 75 -1.15 10.12 -3.54
N GLN A 76 -1.19 9.78 -4.82
CA GLN A 76 -1.28 10.74 -5.92
C GLN A 76 -2.64 11.46 -5.94
N GLN A 77 -3.74 10.75 -5.69
CA GLN A 77 -5.07 11.37 -5.61
C GLN A 77 -5.19 12.33 -4.42
N ALA A 78 -4.64 11.97 -3.26
CA ALA A 78 -4.65 12.81 -2.06
C ALA A 78 -3.80 14.09 -2.19
N SER A 79 -2.91 14.17 -3.17
CA SER A 79 -2.02 15.32 -3.40
C SER A 79 -2.49 16.25 -4.52
N GLN A 80 -3.63 15.98 -5.16
CA GLN A 80 -4.24 16.92 -6.11
C GLN A 80 -4.90 18.08 -5.35
N PRO A 81 -4.53 19.35 -5.63
CA PRO A 81 -5.21 20.50 -5.04
C PRO A 81 -6.68 20.51 -5.47
N PRO A 82 -7.62 20.89 -4.58
CA PRO A 82 -9.03 20.98 -4.94
C PRO A 82 -9.16 21.93 -6.13
N THR A 83 -9.76 21.46 -7.22
CA THR A 83 -10.09 22.29 -8.38
C THR A 83 -10.94 23.44 -7.85
N PRO A 84 -10.50 24.72 -7.98
CA PRO A 84 -11.32 25.83 -7.57
C PRO A 84 -12.65 25.76 -8.32
N PRO A 85 -13.80 25.97 -7.65
CA PRO A 85 -15.09 25.94 -8.33
C PRO A 85 -15.02 26.93 -9.49
N GLN A 86 -15.32 26.46 -10.70
CA GLN A 86 -15.49 27.31 -11.87
C GLN A 86 -16.60 28.30 -11.52
N GLN A 87 -16.22 29.52 -11.13
CA GLN A 87 -17.13 30.64 -11.10
C GLN A 87 -17.54 30.88 -12.55
N GLU A 88 -18.67 30.29 -12.93
CA GLU A 88 -19.40 30.70 -14.12
C GLU A 88 -19.58 32.22 -14.00
N ALA A 89 -18.87 32.96 -14.85
CA ALA A 89 -19.02 34.39 -14.97
C ALA A 89 -20.43 34.68 -15.52
N PHE A 90 -21.41 34.73 -14.62
CA PHE A 90 -22.74 35.22 -14.92
C PHE A 90 -22.60 36.66 -15.38
N GLY A 91 -22.90 36.88 -16.66
CA GLY A 91 -22.80 38.18 -17.32
C GLY A 91 -23.53 39.26 -16.55
N ILE A 92 -22.77 40.21 -15.99
CA ILE A 92 -23.33 41.46 -15.47
C ILE A 92 -23.77 42.29 -16.68
N TRP A 93 -25.07 42.24 -16.98
CA TRP A 93 -25.73 43.22 -17.84
C TRP A 93 -25.62 44.60 -17.20
N LYS A 94 -24.94 45.55 -17.85
CA LYS A 94 -24.95 46.97 -17.47
C LYS A 94 -26.07 47.67 -18.26
N PRO A 95 -27.13 48.20 -17.64
CA PRO A 95 -28.08 49.06 -18.36
C PRO A 95 -27.42 50.38 -18.75
N LYS A 96 -27.73 50.87 -19.95
CA LYS A 96 -27.28 52.16 -20.49
C LYS A 96 -28.00 53.31 -19.79
N THR A 97 -27.24 54.27 -19.27
CA THR A 97 -27.68 55.67 -19.08
C THR A 97 -27.35 56.47 -20.33
#